data_AF-A0A290Q1U2-F1
#
_entry.id   AF-A0A290Q1U2-F1
#
_cell.length_a   1.000
_cell.length_b   1.000
_cell.length_c   1.000
_cell.angle_alpha   90.00
_cell.angle_beta   90.00
_cell.angle_gamma   90.00
#
_symmetry.space_group_name_H-M   'P 1'
#
loop_
_entity.id
_entity.type
_entity.pdbx_description
1 polymer ?
#
loop_
_entity_poly.entity_id
_entity_poly.type
_entity_poly.pdbx_seq_one_letter_code
_entity_poly.pdbx_strand_id
1 'polypeptide(L)'
;MLYAVVMTVIFGMILSFYLSAVVNNQKNLRHQKEFLSAQLMARMTRDRGAAQTSGQVRFNMGIAEYEQTETILKVTVRLENERTYYFELPNVVK
;
A
#
# COMPACT_ATOMS: atom_id res chain seq x y z
N MET A 1 15.43 19.80 -44.14
CA MET A 1 16.17 19.13 -43.03
C MET A 1 15.77 19.67 -41.67
N LEU A 2 15.81 20.99 -41.43
CA LEU A 2 15.41 21.60 -40.14
C LEU A 2 13.98 21.23 -39.69
N TYR A 3 13.02 21.18 -40.62
CA TYR A 3 11.64 20.80 -40.32
C TYR A 3 11.53 19.41 -39.68
N ALA A 4 12.23 18.41 -40.24
CA ALA A 4 12.18 17.04 -39.71
C ALA A 4 12.80 16.95 -38.32
N VAL A 5 13.86 17.72 -38.06
CA VAL A 5 14.51 17.79 -36.74
C VAL A 5 13.55 18.37 -35.70
N VAL A 6 12.88 19.48 -36.03
CA VAL A 6 11.91 20.11 -35.12
C VAL A 6 10.72 19.19 -34.84
N MET A 7 10.17 18.52 -35.85
CA MET A 7 9.08 17.57 -35.67
C MET A 7 9.48 16.37 -34.78
N THR A 8 10.71 15.89 -34.92
CA THR A 8 11.24 14.79 -34.09
C THR A 8 11.38 15.20 -32.63
N VAL A 9 11.87 16.42 -32.36
CA VAL A 9 12.03 16.93 -30.98
C VAL A 9 10.67 17.11 -30.31
N ILE A 10 9.70 17.71 -31.00
CA ILE A 10 8.34 17.89 -30.47
C ILE A 10 7.68 16.54 -30.18
N PHE A 11 7.79 15.60 -31.11
CA PHE A 11 7.23 14.26 -30.96
C PHE A 11 7.86 13.50 -29.78
N GLY A 12 9.19 13.53 -29.66
CA GLY A 12 9.90 12.92 -28.54
C GLY A 12 9.54 13.55 -27.19
N MET A 13 9.33 14.87 -27.15
CA MET A 13 8.88 15.57 -25.95
C MET A 13 7.47 15.14 -25.52
N ILE A 14 6.53 15.05 -26.45
CA ILE A 14 5.16 14.59 -26.15
C ILE A 14 5.15 13.13 -25.70
N LEU A 15 5.90 12.26 -26.39
CA LEU A 15 5.96 10.83 -26.05
C LEU A 15 6.59 10.60 -24.67
N SER A 16 7.66 11.31 -24.33
CA SER A 16 8.29 11.21 -23.02
C SER A 16 7.37 11.70 -21.89
N PHE A 17 6.62 12.78 -22.12
CA PHE A 17 5.58 13.23 -21.19
C PHE A 17 4.48 12.19 -21.00
N TYR A 18 3.96 11.62 -22.09
CA TYR A 18 2.92 10.60 -22.05
C TYR A 18 3.38 9.33 -21.29
N LEU A 19 4.57 8.81 -21.62
CA LEU A 19 5.14 7.65 -20.92
C LEU A 19 5.32 7.95 -19.43
N SER A 20 5.85 9.13 -19.11
CA SER A 20 6.08 9.53 -17.72
C SER A 20 4.76 9.60 -16.93
N ALA A 21 3.71 10.19 -17.50
CA ALA A 21 2.39 10.25 -16.87
C ALA A 21 1.78 8.85 -16.66
N VAL A 22 1.87 7.98 -17.66
CA VAL A 22 1.33 6.61 -17.59
C VAL A 22 2.10 5.76 -16.56
N VAL A 23 3.43 5.79 -16.59
CA VAL A 23 4.28 5.04 -15.66
C VAL A 23 4.09 5.53 -14.22
N ASN A 24 4.03 6.86 -14.02
CA ASN A 24 3.79 7.42 -12.69
C ASN A 24 2.41 7.05 -12.15
N ASN A 25 1.37 7.04 -13.01
CA ASN A 25 0.03 6.63 -12.60
C ASN A 25 -0.03 5.15 -12.22
N GLN A 26 0.61 4.26 -12.99
CA GLN A 26 0.67 2.83 -12.65
C GLN A 26 1.42 2.59 -11.33
N LYS A 27 2.53 3.28 -11.12
CA LYS A 27 3.30 3.22 -9.86
C LYS A 27 2.44 3.67 -8.69
N ASN A 28 1.75 4.81 -8.81
CA ASN A 28 0.87 5.34 -7.79
C ASN A 28 -0.32 4.39 -7.49
N LEU A 29 -0.93 3.80 -8.52
CA LEU A 29 -2.00 2.81 -8.34
C LEU A 29 -1.53 1.55 -7.62
N ARG A 30 -0.31 1.08 -7.89
CA ARG A 30 0.26 -0.07 -7.18
C ARG A 30 0.46 0.22 -5.70
N HIS A 31 1.00 1.39 -5.37
CA HIS A 31 1.20 1.82 -3.98
C HIS A 31 -0.13 1.97 -3.22
N GLN A 32 -1.15 2.54 -3.86
CA GLN A 32 -2.48 2.67 -3.24
C GLN A 32 -3.11 1.29 -2.98
N LYS A 33 -3.04 0.37 -3.95
CA LYS A 33 -3.56 -1.00 -3.78
C LYS A 33 -2.89 -1.73 -2.61
N GLU A 34 -1.57 -1.61 -2.49
CA GLU A 34 -0.81 -2.20 -1.38
C GLU A 34 -1.24 -1.61 -0.03
N PHE A 35 -1.37 -0.29 0.07
CA PHE A 35 -1.83 0.39 1.28
C PHE A 35 -3.25 -0.02 1.69
N LEU A 36 -4.19 -0.07 0.73
CA LEU A 36 -5.56 -0.52 0.99
C LEU A 36 -5.59 -1.97 1.47
N SER A 37 -4.78 -2.84 0.87
CA SER A 37 -4.68 -4.25 1.27
C SER A 37 -4.14 -4.37 2.70
N ALA A 38 -3.11 -3.60 3.04
CA ALA A 38 -2.56 -3.55 4.38
C ALA A 38 -3.59 -3.06 5.42
N GLN A 39 -4.33 -2.00 5.09
CA GLN A 39 -5.37 -1.46 5.96
C GLN A 39 -6.52 -2.45 6.17
N LEU A 40 -6.94 -3.17 5.11
CA LEU A 40 -7.95 -4.20 5.21
C LEU A 40 -7.48 -5.38 6.07
N MET A 41 -6.23 -5.80 5.96
CA MET A 41 -5.64 -6.82 6.85
C MET A 41 -5.64 -6.37 8.30
N ALA A 42 -5.28 -5.11 8.57
CA ALA A 42 -5.27 -4.58 9.93
C ALA A 42 -6.68 -4.57 10.55
N ARG A 43 -7.69 -4.15 9.78
CA ARG A 43 -9.10 -4.22 10.21
C ARG A 43 -9.59 -5.66 10.39
N MET A 44 -9.27 -6.56 9.46
CA MET A 44 -9.64 -7.96 9.57
C MET A 44 -8.98 -8.66 10.76
N THR A 45 -7.75 -8.26 11.12
CA THR A 45 -7.05 -8.79 12.29
C THR A 45 -7.75 -8.39 13.59
N ARG A 46 -8.23 -7.15 13.66
CA ARG A 46 -9.10 -6.68 14.75
C ARG A 46 -10.41 -7.48 14.81
N ASP A 47 -11.10 -7.66 13.67
CA ASP A 47 -12.38 -8.41 13.61
C ASP A 47 -12.22 -9.89 13.96
N ARG A 48 -11.10 -10.51 13.57
CA ARG A 48 -10.82 -11.95 13.82
C ARG A 48 -10.18 -12.24 15.18
N GLY A 49 -9.64 -11.24 15.86
CA GLY A 49 -8.66 -11.49 16.92
C GLY A 49 -8.60 -10.47 18.05
N ALA A 50 -9.70 -9.85 18.45
CA ALA A 50 -9.77 -9.04 19.68
C ALA A 50 -9.80 -9.87 20.99
N ALA A 51 -9.68 -11.20 20.92
CA ALA A 51 -9.70 -12.08 22.09
C ALA A 51 -8.33 -12.33 22.72
N GLN A 52 -7.22 -12.02 22.03
CA GLN A 52 -5.86 -12.27 22.49
C GLN A 52 -5.05 -10.97 22.53
N THR A 53 -4.27 -10.76 23.59
CA THR A 53 -3.45 -9.55 23.82
C THR A 53 -2.39 -9.33 22.74
N SER A 54 -1.93 -10.37 22.05
CA SER A 54 -1.02 -10.25 20.91
C SER A 54 -1.13 -11.50 20.05
N GLY A 55 -0.75 -11.36 18.78
CA GLY A 55 -0.76 -12.49 17.86
C GLY A 55 -0.28 -12.13 16.47
N GLN A 56 -0.25 -13.14 15.60
CA GLN A 56 0.06 -12.96 14.19
C GLN A 56 -1.04 -13.59 13.35
N VAL A 57 -1.54 -12.86 12.36
CA VAL A 57 -2.48 -13.36 11.36
C VAL A 57 -1.76 -13.42 10.03
N ARG A 58 -1.61 -14.63 9.50
CA ARG A 58 -1.06 -14.83 8.15
C ARG A 58 -2.18 -14.67 7.13
N PHE A 59 -2.01 -13.71 6.23
CA PHE A 59 -2.86 -13.49 5.07
C PHE A 59 -2.16 -13.98 3.79
N ASN A 60 -2.92 -14.17 2.72
CA ASN A 60 -2.38 -14.60 1.43
C ASN A 60 -1.50 -13.55 0.73
N MET A 61 -1.46 -12.34 1.25
CA MET A 61 -0.75 -11.19 0.70
C MET A 61 0.31 -10.63 1.69
N GLY A 62 0.52 -11.29 2.83
CA GLY A 62 1.43 -10.83 3.88
C GLY A 62 1.10 -11.35 5.27
N ILE A 63 1.87 -10.90 6.26
CA ILE A 63 1.69 -11.25 7.67
C ILE A 63 1.31 -9.97 8.42
N ALA A 64 0.21 -10.01 9.16
CA ALA A 64 -0.19 -8.93 10.06
C ALA A 64 0.10 -9.36 11.51
N GLU A 65 1.08 -8.72 12.13
CA GLU A 65 1.36 -8.86 13.55
C GLU A 65 0.52 -7.82 14.30
N TYR A 66 -0.13 -8.22 15.38
CA TYR A 66 -0.94 -7.30 16.17
C TYR A 66 -0.60 -7.42 17.66
N GLU A 67 -0.60 -6.28 18.32
CA GLU A 67 -0.36 -6.14 19.74
C GLU A 67 -1.45 -5.23 20.31
N GLN A 68 -2.27 -5.81 21.18
CA GLN A 68 -3.35 -5.14 21.86
C GLN A 68 -2.84 -4.55 23.17
N THR A 69 -2.82 -3.22 23.23
CA THR A 69 -2.65 -2.45 24.48
C THR A 69 -4.05 -2.12 25.04
N GLU A 70 -4.11 -1.62 26.29
CA GLU A 70 -5.36 -1.34 27.02
C GLU A 70 -6.44 -0.58 26.22
N THR A 71 -6.04 0.39 25.38
CA THR A 71 -6.98 1.25 24.60
C THR A 71 -6.71 1.26 23.10
N ILE A 72 -5.58 0.70 22.65
CA ILE A 72 -5.11 0.79 21.25
C ILE A 72 -4.62 -0.58 20.79
N LEU A 73 -5.03 -0.97 19.60
CA LEU A 73 -4.53 -2.13 18.87
C LEU A 73 -3.48 -1.66 17.86
N LYS A 74 -2.22 -1.98 18.11
CA LYS A 74 -1.13 -1.75 17.16
C LYS A 74 -1.10 -2.92 16.19
N VAL A 75 -1.13 -2.64 14.89
CA VAL A 75 -1.08 -3.65 13.83
C VAL A 75 0.04 -3.32 12.86
N THR A 76 1.01 -4.21 12.77
CA THR A 76 2.14 -4.14 11.85
C THR A 76 1.88 -5.14 10.71
N VAL A 77 1.60 -4.63 9.51
CA VAL A 77 1.37 -5.46 8.33
C VAL A 77 2.62 -5.48 7.47
N ARG A 78 3.24 -6.65 7.35
CA ARG A 78 4.33 -6.94 6.43
C ARG A 78 3.77 -7.59 5.18
N LEU A 79 3.78 -6.88 4.06
CA LEU A 79 3.40 -7.44 2.77
C LEU A 79 4.53 -8.28 2.18
N GLU A 80 4.20 -9.17 1.24
CA GLU A 80 5.18 -10.01 0.52
C GLU A 80 6.20 -9.20 -0.29
N ASN A 81 5.88 -7.95 -0.62
CA ASN A 81 6.78 -7.01 -1.30
C ASN A 81 7.79 -6.33 -0.35
N GLU A 82 8.02 -6.91 0.83
CA GLU A 82 8.88 -6.41 1.92
C GLU A 82 8.48 -5.04 2.49
N ARG A 83 7.33 -4.48 2.08
CA ARG A 83 6.83 -3.23 2.68
C ARG A 83 6.12 -3.52 3.98
N THR A 84 6.50 -2.76 5.00
CA THR A 84 5.87 -2.79 6.32
C THR A 84 5.02 -1.54 6.50
N TYR A 85 3.76 -1.74 6.90
CA TYR A 85 2.83 -0.67 7.23
C TYR A 85 2.41 -0.80 8.69
N TYR A 86 2.40 0.34 9.38
CA TYR A 86 2.03 0.43 10.79
C TYR A 86 0.66 1.10 10.88
N PHE A 87 -0.25 0.46 11.62
CA PHE A 87 -1.59 0.98 11.87
C PHE A 87 -1.88 0.95 13.36
N GLU A 88 -2.40 2.06 13.87
CA GLU A 88 -2.93 2.14 15.23
C GLU A 88 -4.44 2.22 15.11
N LEU A 89 -5.13 1.21 15.64
CA LEU A 89 -6.58 1.13 15.65
C LEU A 89 -7.08 1.31 17.09
N PRO A 90 -8.10 2.14 17.35
CA PRO A 90 -8.66 2.26 18.69
C PRO A 90 -9.31 0.94 19.10
N ASN A 91 -8.94 0.36 20.24
CA ASN A 91 -9.51 -0.90 20.70
C ASN A 91 -10.94 -0.64 21.19
N VAL A 92 -11.97 -1.02 20.42
CA VAL A 92 -13.34 -1.04 20.95
C VAL A 92 -13.54 -2.38 21.62
N VAL A 93 -13.21 -2.43 22.90
CA VAL A 93 -13.72 -3.47 23.79
C VAL A 93 -15.25 -3.36 23.70
N LYS A 94 -15.88 -4.38 23.13
CA LYS A 94 -17.34 -4.49 23.08
C LYS A 94 -17.81 -5.31 24.26
#